data_AF-A0A969N8S4-F1
#
_entry.id   AF-A0A969N8S4-F1
#
_cell.length_a   1.000
_cell.length_b   1.000
_cell.length_c   1.000
_cell.angle_alpha   90.00
_cell.angle_beta   90.00
_cell.angle_gamma   90.00
#
_symmetry.space_group_name_H-M   'P 1'
#
loop_
_entity.id
_entity.type
_entity.pdbx_description
1 polymer ?
#
loop_
_entity_poly.entity_id
_entity_poly.type
_entity_poly.pdbx_seq_one_letter_code
_entity_poly.pdbx_strand_id
1 'polypeptide(L)'
;MVRKILPLLILLLLISSLEAQQVKISGESNNWQLLVKNKPFFIKGVVGNSWPEKIKLYGGNSTRIGWKIEGLDEAYRLGLNALVNLPAGAERNGFDYNDTAAVRKQTERIVQIVKETKNHPAVLMWSIGNELDFIPPTLPYNLKVWDAVNEAARAIKAIDPDHPVMTVIGTS
;
A
#
# COMPACT_ATOMS: atom_id res chain seq x y z
N MET A 1 -22.15 -41.83 48.26
CA MET A 1 -22.84 -40.75 47.50
C MET A 1 -21.75 -39.89 46.87
N VAL A 2 -21.36 -40.17 45.62
CA VAL A 2 -20.18 -39.57 44.96
C VAL A 2 -20.64 -38.35 44.16
N ARG A 3 -20.29 -37.14 44.61
CA ARG A 3 -20.49 -35.90 43.85
C ARG A 3 -19.40 -35.80 42.78
N LYS A 4 -19.77 -36.04 41.51
CA LYS A 4 -18.92 -35.74 40.36
C LYS A 4 -18.90 -34.22 40.15
N ILE A 5 -17.75 -33.59 40.37
CA ILE A 5 -17.50 -32.19 39.99
C ILE A 5 -17.10 -32.23 38.51
N LEU A 6 -17.92 -31.65 37.64
CA LEU A 6 -17.63 -31.49 36.22
C LEU A 6 -16.80 -30.21 36.04
N PRO A 7 -15.59 -30.25 35.44
CA PRO A 7 -14.84 -29.03 35.18
C PRO A 7 -15.47 -28.32 33.98
N LEU A 8 -15.89 -27.06 34.19
CA LEU A 8 -16.36 -26.18 33.14
C LEU A 8 -15.14 -25.75 32.30
N LEU A 9 -14.94 -26.37 31.14
CA LEU A 9 -13.92 -25.96 30.18
C LEU A 9 -14.41 -24.68 29.48
N ILE A 10 -13.89 -23.52 29.88
CA ILE A 10 -14.15 -22.25 29.18
C ILE A 10 -13.28 -22.24 27.93
N LEU A 11 -13.89 -22.49 26.77
CA LEU A 11 -13.27 -22.34 25.47
C LEU A 11 -13.20 -20.83 25.15
N LEU A 12 -12.04 -20.21 25.38
CA LEU A 12 -11.79 -18.84 24.93
C LEU A 12 -11.70 -18.85 23.40
N LEU A 13 -12.77 -18.45 22.71
CA LEU A 13 -12.72 -18.10 21.30
C LEU A 13 -11.88 -16.82 21.17
N LEU A 14 -10.62 -16.97 20.77
CA LEU A 14 -9.81 -15.88 20.27
C LEU A 14 -10.45 -15.38 18.97
N ILE A 15 -11.29 -14.36 19.09
CA ILE A 15 -11.72 -13.55 17.95
C ILE A 15 -10.48 -12.78 17.51
N SER A 16 -9.71 -13.36 16.58
CA SER A 16 -8.66 -12.64 15.88
C SER A 16 -9.35 -11.53 15.09
N SER A 17 -9.32 -10.29 15.59
CA SER A 17 -9.64 -9.13 14.78
C SER A 17 -8.72 -9.16 13.56
N LEU A 18 -9.28 -9.00 12.35
CA LEU A 18 -8.48 -8.60 11.19
C LEU A 18 -8.02 -7.15 11.45
N GLU A 19 -7.03 -7.00 12.31
CA GLU A 19 -6.33 -5.73 12.45
C GLU A 19 -5.47 -5.52 11.21
N ALA A 20 -5.59 -4.31 10.67
CA ALA A 20 -4.69 -3.80 9.65
C ALA A 20 -3.24 -4.03 10.11
N GLN A 21 -2.36 -4.47 9.21
CA GLN A 21 -0.97 -4.66 9.61
C GLN A 21 -0.29 -3.30 9.72
N GLN A 22 0.38 -3.06 10.84
CA GLN A 22 1.21 -1.87 10.98
C GLN A 22 2.55 -2.05 10.26
N VAL A 23 2.91 -1.07 9.44
CA VAL A 23 4.15 -1.03 8.66
C VAL A 23 4.91 0.26 8.97
N LYS A 24 6.17 0.14 9.40
CA LYS A 24 7.00 1.30 9.79
C LYS A 24 8.30 1.29 9.04
N ILE A 25 8.80 2.47 8.74
CA ILE A 25 10.20 2.66 8.37
C ILE A 25 10.91 3.17 9.64
N SER A 26 11.94 2.45 10.08
CA SER A 26 12.72 2.79 11.27
C SER A 26 14.20 2.79 10.91
N GLY A 27 14.96 3.68 11.54
CA GLY A 27 16.39 3.79 11.27
C GLY A 27 16.92 5.21 11.41
N GLU A 28 18.21 5.34 11.15
CA GLU A 28 18.95 6.60 11.09
C GLU A 28 19.99 6.51 9.97
N SER A 29 20.54 7.65 9.55
CA SER A 29 21.51 7.85 8.46
C SER A 29 22.19 6.58 7.91
N ASN A 30 21.87 6.25 6.65
CA ASN A 30 22.33 5.08 5.87
C ASN A 30 21.87 3.69 6.37
N ASN A 31 21.14 3.60 7.48
CA ASN A 31 20.64 2.34 8.05
C ASN A 31 19.12 2.42 8.27
N TRP A 32 18.36 2.18 7.20
CA TRP A 32 16.90 2.12 7.24
C TRP A 32 16.39 0.70 7.12
N GLN A 33 15.30 0.39 7.84
CA GLN A 33 14.64 -0.90 7.79
C GLN A 33 13.13 -0.74 7.75
N LEU A 34 12.48 -1.56 6.94
CA LEU A 34 11.04 -1.74 6.98
C LEU A 34 10.69 -2.75 8.07
N LEU A 35 9.72 -2.40 8.90
CA LEU A 35 9.17 -3.25 9.95
C LEU A 35 7.71 -3.56 9.63
N VAL A 36 7.35 -4.84 9.59
CA VAL A 36 5.95 -5.30 9.51
C VAL A 36 5.60 -5.94 10.83
N LYS A 37 4.56 -5.43 11.52
CA LYS A 37 4.20 -5.85 12.88
C LYS A 37 5.40 -5.81 13.84
N ASN A 38 6.17 -4.72 13.76
CA ASN A 38 7.41 -4.47 14.52
C ASN A 38 8.54 -5.51 14.30
N LYS A 39 8.50 -6.30 13.23
CA LYS A 39 9.57 -7.25 12.86
C LYS A 39 10.28 -6.79 11.60
N PRO A 40 11.62 -6.90 11.52
CA PRO A 40 12.38 -6.67 10.30
C PRO A 40 11.77 -7.39 9.09
N PHE A 41 11.55 -6.65 8.00
CA PHE A 41 10.94 -7.18 6.79
C PHE A 41 11.75 -6.76 5.57
N PHE A 42 12.38 -7.74 4.91
CA PHE A 42 13.05 -7.53 3.62
C PHE A 42 12.09 -7.87 2.47
N ILE A 43 11.86 -6.93 1.55
CA ILE A 43 10.95 -7.10 0.42
C ILE A 43 11.63 -7.98 -0.65
N LYS A 44 11.00 -9.10 -0.98
CA LYS A 44 11.34 -9.98 -2.12
C LYS A 44 10.17 -9.92 -3.10
N GLY A 45 10.12 -8.81 -3.84
CA GLY A 45 8.94 -8.38 -4.60
C GLY A 45 8.97 -8.74 -6.08
N VAL A 46 7.79 -8.87 -6.68
CA VAL A 46 7.57 -8.95 -8.13
C VAL A 46 6.52 -7.92 -8.53
N VAL A 47 6.60 -7.34 -9.73
CA VAL A 47 5.55 -6.45 -10.25
C VAL A 47 4.50 -7.26 -11.00
N GLY A 48 3.22 -7.03 -10.71
CA GLY A 48 2.09 -7.63 -11.42
C GLY A 48 1.42 -8.82 -10.71
N ASN A 49 0.37 -9.35 -11.34
CA ASN A 49 -0.56 -10.33 -10.75
C ASN A 49 -0.91 -11.52 -11.67
N SER A 50 -0.15 -11.77 -12.74
CA SER A 50 -0.50 -12.84 -13.70
C SER A 50 -0.23 -14.26 -13.17
N TRP A 51 0.71 -14.42 -12.22
CA TRP A 51 1.10 -15.72 -11.65
C TRP A 51 1.50 -15.58 -10.16
N PRO A 52 0.59 -15.07 -9.31
CA PRO A 52 0.94 -14.70 -7.94
C PRO A 52 1.40 -15.91 -7.10
N GLU A 53 0.95 -17.12 -7.43
CA GLU A 53 1.39 -18.37 -6.81
C GLU A 53 2.88 -18.66 -7.04
N LYS A 54 3.43 -18.26 -8.20
CA LYS A 54 4.86 -18.43 -8.51
C LYS A 54 5.74 -17.52 -7.67
N ILE A 55 5.24 -16.36 -7.25
CA ILE A 55 5.97 -15.46 -6.35
C ILE A 55 6.30 -16.23 -5.07
N LYS A 56 5.30 -16.91 -4.49
CA LYS A 56 5.50 -17.72 -3.29
C LYS A 56 6.40 -18.93 -3.56
N LEU A 57 6.16 -19.65 -4.66
CA LEU A 57 6.93 -20.83 -5.05
C LEU A 57 8.44 -20.53 -5.17
N TYR A 58 8.81 -19.35 -5.67
CA TYR A 58 10.19 -18.93 -5.84
C TYR A 58 10.76 -18.13 -4.66
N GLY A 59 10.07 -18.16 -3.51
CA GLY A 59 10.56 -17.56 -2.26
C GLY A 59 10.33 -16.06 -2.12
N GLY A 60 9.54 -15.46 -3.01
CA GLY A 60 9.04 -14.09 -2.89
C GLY A 60 8.02 -13.93 -1.76
N ASN A 61 7.85 -12.69 -1.30
CA ASN A 61 6.93 -12.36 -0.19
C ASN A 61 6.04 -11.15 -0.44
N SER A 62 6.22 -10.48 -1.58
CA SER A 62 5.52 -9.24 -1.88
C SER A 62 5.22 -9.11 -3.37
N THR A 63 4.22 -8.31 -3.72
CA THR A 63 3.90 -7.91 -5.08
C THR A 63 3.61 -6.40 -5.17
N ARG A 64 3.77 -5.82 -6.36
CA ARG A 64 3.28 -4.48 -6.69
C ARG A 64 2.08 -4.61 -7.62
N ILE A 65 0.91 -4.18 -7.17
CA ILE A 65 -0.38 -4.35 -7.86
C ILE A 65 -1.26 -3.11 -7.73
N GLY A 66 -2.38 -3.07 -8.46
CA GLY A 66 -3.42 -2.06 -8.27
C GLY A 66 -4.21 -2.23 -6.97
N TRP A 67 -5.14 -1.31 -6.73
CA TRP A 67 -5.92 -1.20 -5.49
C TRP A 67 -7.19 -2.04 -5.43
N LYS A 68 -7.49 -2.84 -6.47
CA LYS A 68 -8.72 -3.64 -6.52
C LYS A 68 -8.71 -4.72 -5.43
N ILE A 69 -9.86 -4.87 -4.75
CA ILE A 69 -9.99 -5.77 -3.59
C ILE A 69 -9.67 -7.22 -3.95
N GLU A 70 -10.07 -7.67 -5.15
CA GLU A 70 -9.84 -9.06 -5.59
C GLU A 70 -8.34 -9.37 -5.71
N GLY A 71 -7.53 -8.38 -6.11
CA GLY A 71 -6.09 -8.52 -6.17
C GLY A 71 -5.44 -8.54 -4.79
N LEU A 72 -5.99 -7.76 -3.85
CA LEU A 72 -5.53 -7.76 -2.46
C LEU A 72 -5.89 -9.08 -1.75
N ASP A 73 -7.11 -9.57 -1.94
CA ASP A 73 -7.60 -10.85 -1.42
C ASP A 73 -6.71 -11.99 -1.90
N GLU A 74 -6.39 -12.03 -3.20
CA GLU A 74 -5.52 -13.06 -3.77
C GLU A 74 -4.08 -12.98 -3.22
N ALA A 75 -3.53 -11.78 -3.09
CA ALA A 75 -2.23 -11.58 -2.45
C ALA A 75 -2.25 -12.10 -1.00
N TYR A 76 -3.29 -11.77 -0.24
CA TYR A 76 -3.43 -12.22 1.15
C TYR A 76 -3.57 -13.74 1.25
N ARG A 77 -4.39 -14.35 0.40
CA ARG A 77 -4.59 -15.80 0.33
C ARG A 77 -3.28 -16.56 0.11
N LEU A 78 -2.36 -15.98 -0.65
CA LEU A 78 -1.03 -16.53 -0.92
C LEU A 78 0.04 -16.14 0.11
N GLY A 79 -0.33 -15.37 1.13
CA GLY A 79 0.58 -14.86 2.15
C GLY A 79 1.59 -13.86 1.60
N LEU A 80 1.19 -13.07 0.59
CA LEU A 80 1.96 -11.99 -0.01
C LEU A 80 1.52 -10.63 0.57
N ASN A 81 2.46 -9.69 0.54
CA ASN A 81 2.23 -8.28 0.87
C ASN A 81 2.16 -7.45 -0.41
N ALA A 82 1.43 -6.34 -0.42
CA ALA A 82 1.16 -5.54 -1.61
C ALA A 82 1.67 -4.10 -1.45
N LEU A 83 2.59 -3.69 -2.32
CA LEU A 83 2.74 -2.27 -2.65
C LEU A 83 1.57 -1.90 -3.57
N VAL A 84 0.68 -1.04 -3.09
CA VAL A 84 -0.56 -0.71 -3.80
C VAL A 84 -0.36 0.55 -4.64
N ASN A 85 -0.47 0.41 -5.96
CA ASN A 85 -0.44 1.53 -6.90
C ASN A 85 -1.76 2.30 -6.87
N LEU A 86 -1.67 3.55 -6.44
CA LEU A 86 -2.77 4.51 -6.43
C LEU A 86 -2.81 5.29 -7.75
N PRO A 87 -4.01 5.61 -8.27
CA PRO A 87 -4.18 6.20 -9.59
C PRO A 87 -3.91 7.71 -9.57
N ALA A 88 -2.64 8.11 -9.65
CA ALA A 88 -2.25 9.48 -9.98
C ALA A 88 -1.86 9.59 -11.46
N GLY A 89 -2.46 10.54 -12.17
CA GLY A 89 -2.27 10.78 -13.59
C GLY A 89 -0.89 11.36 -13.91
N ALA A 90 -0.29 10.90 -15.01
CA ALA A 90 0.96 11.45 -15.50
C ALA A 90 0.70 12.44 -16.64
N GLU A 91 1.52 13.49 -16.76
CA GLU A 91 1.40 14.47 -17.85
C GLU A 91 1.64 13.83 -19.22
N ARG A 92 2.47 12.77 -19.29
CA ARG A 92 2.63 11.95 -20.52
C ARG A 92 1.32 11.33 -21.02
N ASN A 93 0.31 11.21 -20.16
CA ASN A 93 -1.01 10.68 -20.48
C ASN A 93 -2.08 11.79 -20.55
N GLY A 94 -1.66 13.07 -20.59
CA GLY A 94 -2.56 14.22 -20.74
C GLY A 94 -3.17 14.77 -19.44
N PHE A 95 -2.68 14.35 -18.26
CA PHE A 95 -3.09 15.00 -17.01
C PHE A 95 -2.43 16.39 -16.89
N ASP A 96 -3.16 17.41 -16.46
CA ASP A 96 -2.64 18.78 -16.29
C ASP A 96 -2.57 19.14 -14.80
N TYR A 97 -1.35 19.28 -14.26
CA TYR A 97 -1.15 19.69 -12.87
C TYR A 97 -1.40 21.19 -12.61
N ASN A 98 -1.70 21.98 -13.64
CA ASN A 98 -2.20 23.35 -13.48
C ASN A 98 -3.70 23.40 -13.23
N ASP A 99 -4.46 22.37 -13.60
CA ASP A 99 -5.87 22.24 -13.26
C ASP A 99 -6.04 21.80 -11.81
N THR A 100 -6.11 22.79 -10.92
CA THR A 100 -6.28 22.55 -9.47
C THR A 100 -7.57 21.79 -9.12
N ALA A 101 -8.62 21.87 -9.95
CA ALA A 101 -9.86 21.13 -9.71
C ALA A 101 -9.67 19.65 -10.07
N ALA A 102 -8.99 19.34 -11.19
CA ALA A 102 -8.62 17.98 -11.55
C ALA A 102 -7.67 17.34 -10.52
N VAL A 103 -6.68 18.09 -10.03
CA VAL A 103 -5.76 17.65 -8.96
C VAL A 103 -6.53 17.31 -7.69
N ARG A 104 -7.44 18.19 -7.24
CA ARG A 104 -8.27 17.93 -6.04
C ARG A 104 -9.13 16.67 -6.21
N LYS A 105 -9.81 16.52 -7.35
CA LYS A 105 -10.65 15.35 -7.64
C LYS A 105 -9.85 14.04 -7.66
N GLN A 106 -8.63 14.08 -8.18
CA GLN A 106 -7.72 12.94 -8.13
C GLN A 106 -7.33 12.58 -6.69
N THR A 107 -6.97 13.58 -5.87
CA THR A 107 -6.64 13.37 -4.45
C THR A 107 -7.83 12.76 -3.69
N GLU A 108 -9.05 13.27 -3.91
CA GLU A 108 -10.28 12.73 -3.31
C GLU A 108 -10.50 11.26 -3.70
N ARG A 109 -10.31 10.91 -4.97
CA ARG A 109 -10.40 9.52 -5.46
C ARG A 109 -9.36 8.62 -4.79
N ILE A 110 -8.12 9.08 -4.68
CA ILE A 110 -7.04 8.35 -4.01
C ILE A 110 -7.40 8.11 -2.54
N VAL A 111 -7.87 9.13 -1.84
CA VAL A 111 -8.30 9.03 -0.43
C VAL A 111 -9.44 8.03 -0.27
N GLN A 112 -10.41 8.03 -1.19
CA GLN A 112 -11.52 7.08 -1.14
C GLN A 112 -11.05 5.63 -1.27
N ILE A 113 -10.15 5.37 -2.23
CA ILE A 113 -9.52 4.04 -2.39
C ILE A 113 -8.83 3.59 -1.10
N VAL A 114 -8.04 4.47 -0.48
CA VAL A 114 -7.35 4.15 0.78
C VAL A 114 -8.35 3.90 1.91
N LYS A 115 -9.43 4.68 2.04
CA LYS A 115 -10.46 4.43 3.06
C LYS A 115 -11.07 3.03 2.94
N GLU A 116 -11.30 2.57 1.72
CA GLU A 116 -11.91 1.26 1.43
C GLU A 116 -10.94 0.11 1.67
N THR A 117 -9.63 0.32 1.48
CA THR A 117 -8.65 -0.77 1.40
C THR A 117 -7.60 -0.78 2.51
N LYS A 118 -7.42 0.30 3.29
CA LYS A 118 -6.34 0.42 4.29
C LYS A 118 -6.33 -0.65 5.38
N ASN A 119 -7.49 -1.22 5.71
CA ASN A 119 -7.58 -2.26 6.72
C ASN A 119 -7.31 -3.66 6.18
N HIS A 120 -7.07 -3.78 4.87
CA HIS A 120 -6.84 -5.07 4.24
C HIS A 120 -5.43 -5.61 4.61
N PRO A 121 -5.32 -6.85 5.11
CA PRO A 121 -4.08 -7.38 5.69
C PRO A 121 -2.93 -7.55 4.70
N ALA A 122 -3.19 -7.60 3.38
CA ALA A 122 -2.13 -7.60 2.38
C ALA A 122 -1.48 -6.23 2.16
N VAL A 123 -2.10 -5.11 2.53
CA VAL A 123 -1.53 -3.78 2.24
C VAL A 123 -0.21 -3.61 2.98
N LEU A 124 0.86 -3.33 2.23
CA LEU A 124 2.20 -3.07 2.77
C LEU A 124 2.47 -1.57 2.82
N MET A 125 2.27 -0.90 1.68
CA MET A 125 2.60 0.50 1.44
C MET A 125 1.76 1.03 0.29
N TRP A 126 1.69 2.36 0.19
CA TRP A 126 1.00 3.07 -0.89
C TRP A 126 2.00 3.70 -1.87
N SER A 127 1.78 3.55 -3.17
CA SER A 127 2.50 4.26 -4.23
C SER A 127 1.58 5.26 -4.93
N ILE A 128 1.81 6.55 -4.76
CA ILE A 128 1.09 7.62 -5.46
C ILE A 128 1.64 7.71 -6.89
N GLY A 129 0.92 7.10 -7.83
CA GLY A 129 1.29 7.10 -9.24
C GLY A 129 2.50 6.22 -9.56
N ASN A 130 2.95 6.36 -10.81
CA ASN A 130 4.10 5.66 -11.35
C ASN A 130 4.82 6.55 -12.36
N GLU A 131 6.07 6.88 -12.06
CA GLU A 131 6.98 7.62 -12.92
C GLU A 131 6.35 8.95 -13.34
N LEU A 132 5.79 9.69 -12.39
CA LEU A 132 5.13 10.98 -12.66
C LEU A 132 6.14 12.03 -13.16
N ASP A 133 7.43 11.78 -12.95
CA ASP A 133 8.58 12.52 -13.45
C ASP A 133 8.88 12.30 -14.93
N PHE A 134 8.32 11.27 -15.57
CA PHE A 134 8.46 11.09 -17.01
C PHE A 134 7.60 12.13 -17.74
N ILE A 135 8.25 13.16 -18.28
CA ILE A 135 7.64 14.23 -19.06
C ILE A 135 8.00 14.07 -20.55
N PRO A 136 7.04 14.09 -21.47
CA PRO A 136 7.33 14.09 -22.91
C PRO A 136 8.23 15.28 -23.29
N PRO A 137 9.18 15.12 -24.23
CA PRO A 137 10.06 16.22 -24.67
C PRO A 137 9.33 17.46 -25.21
N THR A 138 8.05 17.31 -25.55
CA THR A 138 7.18 18.37 -26.07
C THR A 138 6.55 19.23 -24.98
N LEU A 139 6.72 18.90 -23.69
CA LEU A 139 6.14 19.62 -22.56
C LEU A 139 7.24 20.15 -21.62
N PRO A 140 7.07 21.35 -21.05
CA PRO A 140 7.96 21.82 -19.99
C PRO A 140 7.76 20.99 -18.72
N TYR A 141 8.82 20.83 -17.93
CA TYR A 141 8.73 20.14 -16.65
C TYR A 141 7.88 20.92 -15.64
N ASN A 142 6.81 20.30 -15.14
CA ASN A 142 5.86 20.95 -14.25
C ASN A 142 6.07 20.53 -12.79
N LEU A 143 6.71 21.39 -11.99
CA LEU A 143 6.99 21.12 -10.57
C LEU A 143 5.74 20.90 -9.70
N LYS A 144 4.56 21.35 -10.15
CA LYS A 144 3.29 21.18 -9.40
C LYS A 144 2.89 19.72 -9.21
N VAL A 145 3.44 18.80 -10.01
CA VAL A 145 3.29 17.35 -9.78
C VAL A 145 3.72 16.97 -8.36
N TRP A 146 4.79 17.57 -7.84
CA TRP A 146 5.31 17.24 -6.53
C TRP A 146 4.49 17.84 -5.39
N ASP A 147 3.92 19.03 -5.61
CA ASP A 147 2.95 19.61 -4.68
C ASP A 147 1.71 18.72 -4.56
N ALA A 148 1.19 18.23 -5.70
CA ALA A 148 0.05 17.33 -5.74
C ALA A 148 0.34 15.97 -5.09
N VAL A 149 1.52 15.38 -5.35
CA VAL A 149 1.96 14.14 -4.69
C VAL A 149 2.05 14.33 -3.18
N ASN A 150 2.62 15.44 -2.72
CA ASN A 150 2.77 15.75 -1.31
C ASN A 150 1.42 16.02 -0.61
N GLU A 151 0.49 16.69 -1.29
CA GLU A 151 -0.89 16.88 -0.82
C GLU A 151 -1.61 15.53 -0.64
N ALA A 152 -1.56 14.66 -1.66
CA ALA A 152 -2.14 13.33 -1.57
C ALA A 152 -1.48 12.49 -0.47
N ALA A 153 -0.15 12.57 -0.31
CA ALA A 153 0.55 11.85 0.75
C ALA A 153 0.10 12.29 2.15
N ARG A 154 -0.04 13.60 2.40
CA ARG A 154 -0.58 14.11 3.66
C ARG A 154 -2.02 13.65 3.90
N ALA A 155 -2.86 13.70 2.88
CA ALA A 155 -4.26 13.28 2.97
C ALA A 155 -4.38 11.77 3.30
N ILE A 156 -3.54 10.94 2.69
CA ILE A 156 -3.44 9.50 3.01
C ILE A 156 -2.98 9.31 4.45
N LYS A 157 -1.90 9.97 4.88
CA LYS A 157 -1.36 9.83 6.25
C LYS A 157 -2.36 10.25 7.33
N ALA A 158 -3.23 11.22 7.05
CA ALA A 158 -4.27 11.65 7.98
C ALA A 158 -5.32 10.55 8.25
N ILE A 159 -5.56 9.64 7.30
CA ILE A 159 -6.53 8.55 7.44
C ILE A 159 -5.89 7.18 7.64
N ASP A 160 -4.63 7.01 7.29
CA ASP A 160 -3.84 5.79 7.39
C ASP A 160 -2.45 6.10 7.99
N PRO A 161 -2.36 6.16 9.32
CA PRO A 161 -1.09 6.36 10.00
C PRO A 161 -0.20 5.11 9.95
N ASP A 162 -0.76 3.93 9.66
CA ASP A 162 -0.10 2.64 9.82
C ASP A 162 0.70 2.18 8.61
N HIS A 163 0.47 2.73 7.42
CA HIS A 163 1.24 2.40 6.22
C HIS A 163 2.12 3.55 5.73
N PRO A 164 3.35 3.25 5.24
CA PRO A 164 4.17 4.21 4.50
C PRO A 164 3.53 4.60 3.17
N VAL A 165 3.84 5.82 2.74
CA VAL A 165 3.41 6.37 1.45
C VAL A 165 4.65 6.78 0.67
N MET A 166 4.73 6.40 -0.59
CA MET A 166 5.81 6.73 -1.50
C MET A 166 5.27 7.14 -2.88
N THR A 167 6.14 7.61 -3.75
CA THR A 167 5.90 7.69 -5.20
C THR A 167 7.04 6.98 -5.91
N VAL A 168 6.77 6.43 -7.09
CA VAL A 168 7.78 5.80 -7.94
C VAL A 168 8.25 6.82 -8.95
N ILE A 169 9.57 7.02 -9.02
CA ILE A 169 10.23 7.82 -10.06
C ILE A 169 10.82 6.90 -11.13
N GLY A 170 10.85 7.36 -12.38
CA GLY A 170 11.38 6.60 -13.52
C GLY A 170 12.79 7.00 -13.93
N THR A 171 13.26 8.17 -13.47
CA THR A 171 14.55 8.78 -13.86
C THR A 171 14.73 8.80 -15.38
N SER A 172 14.07 9.77 -16.00
CA SER A 172 14.38 10.25 -17.36
C SER A 172 15.46 11.34 -17.31
#